data_AF-A0A7C9FQA8-F1
#
_entry.id   AF-A0A7C9FQA8-F1
#
_cell.length_a   1.000
_cell.length_b   1.000
_cell.length_c   1.000
_cell.angle_alpha   90.00
_cell.angle_beta   90.00
_cell.angle_gamma   90.00
#
_symmetry.space_group_name_H-M   'P 1'
#
loop_
_entity.id
_entity.type
_entity.pdbx_description
1 polymer ?
#
loop_
_entity_poly.entity_id
_entity_poly.type
_entity_poly.pdbx_seq_one_letter_code
_entity_poly.pdbx_strand_id
1 'polypeptide(L)'
;LMFFLPNEIISLYETTSKFGAGLFLLVQVVLLLDFVHGWNDKWVGYDERFWYIALFVVSLVCYVATFFFSALLFHWFTPSGQDCGLNTFIIVMTLVFAILFAIVALHPAVNGSILPASVISFYCMYLCYSGLASEPRDYECNGLHKHSKAVSTSSLAFGLLTTVLSVVYSAVRAGSSTTLLSSPP
;
A
#
# COMPACT_ATOMS: atom_id res chain seq x y z
N LEU A 1 20.95 -25.18 -4.81
CA LEU A 1 21.99 -24.73 -5.76
C LEU A 1 22.54 -23.33 -5.43
N MET A 2 21.73 -22.38 -4.94
CA MET A 2 22.17 -21.03 -4.54
C MET A 2 23.30 -20.98 -3.50
N PHE A 3 23.49 -22.03 -2.71
CA PHE A 3 24.58 -22.14 -1.73
C PHE A 3 25.99 -22.15 -2.38
N PHE A 4 26.11 -22.53 -3.66
CA PHE A 4 27.40 -22.58 -4.37
C PHE A 4 27.72 -21.30 -5.16
N LEU A 5 26.85 -20.28 -5.10
CA LEU A 5 27.08 -19.03 -5.81
C LEU A 5 28.14 -18.19 -5.08
N PRO A 6 29.16 -17.65 -5.78
CA PRO A 6 30.11 -16.72 -5.17
C PRO A 6 29.42 -15.45 -4.68
N ASN A 7 29.93 -14.88 -3.58
CA ASN A 7 29.36 -13.70 -2.91
C ASN A 7 29.15 -12.49 -3.85
N GLU A 8 30.01 -12.33 -4.86
CA GLU A 8 29.88 -11.28 -5.87
C GLU A 8 28.53 -11.33 -6.62
N ILE A 9 28.09 -12.54 -7.00
CA ILE A 9 26.82 -12.71 -7.72
C ILE A 9 25.64 -12.45 -6.77
N ILE A 10 25.77 -12.81 -5.48
CA ILE A 10 24.75 -12.55 -4.47
C ILE A 10 24.60 -11.04 -4.22
N SER A 11 25.70 -10.29 -4.14
CA SER A 11 25.67 -8.83 -3.95
C SER A 11 25.07 -8.10 -5.17
N LEU A 12 25.41 -8.55 -6.39
CA LEU A 12 24.79 -8.05 -7.62
C LEU A 12 23.27 -8.31 -7.62
N TYR A 13 22.85 -9.52 -7.25
CA TYR A 13 21.44 -9.88 -7.13
C TYR A 13 20.73 -9.05 -6.06
N GLU A 14 21.33 -8.83 -4.88
CA GLU A 14 20.77 -8.00 -3.81
C GLU A 14 20.50 -6.57 -4.30
N THR A 15 21.47 -5.97 -4.98
CA THR A 15 21.33 -4.61 -5.51
C THR A 15 20.26 -4.54 -6.60
N THR A 16 20.25 -5.50 -7.52
CA THR A 16 19.29 -5.55 -8.63
C THR A 16 17.86 -5.83 -8.12
N SER A 17 17.72 -6.70 -7.13
CA SER A 17 16.42 -7.09 -6.56
C SER A 17 15.77 -5.95 -5.76
N LYS A 18 16.54 -5.09 -5.08
CA LYS A 18 16.01 -3.88 -4.43
C LYS A 18 15.33 -2.96 -5.44
N PHE A 19 15.95 -2.74 -6.60
CA PHE A 19 15.35 -1.94 -7.68
C PHE A 19 14.11 -2.62 -8.25
N GLY A 20 14.18 -3.92 -8.54
CA GLY A 20 13.05 -4.71 -9.03
C GLY A 20 11.85 -4.73 -8.07
N ALA A 21 12.09 -4.84 -6.77
CA ALA A 21 11.06 -4.78 -5.73
C ALA A 21 10.39 -3.40 -5.68
N GLY A 22 11.17 -2.31 -5.80
CA GLY A 22 10.62 -0.95 -5.88
C GLY A 22 9.68 -0.78 -7.08
N LEU A 23 10.10 -1.24 -8.26
CA LEU A 23 9.26 -1.22 -9.46
C LEU A 23 7.99 -2.06 -9.29
N PHE A 24 8.12 -3.24 -8.67
CA PHE A 24 6.98 -4.12 -8.41
C PHE A 24 5.94 -3.49 -7.47
N LEU A 25 6.38 -2.79 -6.42
CA LEU A 25 5.48 -2.04 -5.54
C LEU A 25 4.76 -0.91 -6.28
N LEU A 26 5.42 -0.20 -7.20
CA LEU A 26 4.76 0.82 -8.03
C LEU A 26 3.66 0.21 -8.90
N VAL A 27 3.92 -0.94 -9.52
CA VAL A 27 2.92 -1.68 -10.29
C VAL A 27 1.74 -2.10 -9.41
N GLN A 28 2.00 -2.59 -8.19
CA GLN A 28 0.93 -2.91 -7.24
C GLN A 28 0.04 -1.72 -6.89
N VAL A 29 0.62 -0.53 -6.66
CA VAL A 29 -0.15 0.69 -6.39
C VAL A 29 -1.07 1.03 -7.56
N VAL A 30 -0.57 0.98 -8.81
CA VAL A 30 -1.36 1.30 -10.01
C VAL A 30 -2.50 0.31 -10.19
N LEU A 31 -2.25 -0.99 -9.99
CA LEU A 31 -3.27 -2.02 -10.10
C LEU A 31 -4.34 -1.89 -9.00
N LEU A 32 -3.91 -1.57 -7.77
CA LEU A 32 -4.83 -1.31 -6.67
C LEU A 32 -5.69 -0.08 -6.97
N LEU A 33 -5.10 1.01 -7.46
CA LEU A 33 -5.82 2.22 -7.82
C LEU A 33 -6.88 1.92 -8.89
N ASP A 34 -6.51 1.21 -9.95
CA ASP A 34 -7.44 0.80 -10.99
C ASP A 34 -8.58 -0.09 -10.48
N PHE A 35 -8.25 -1.08 -9.63
CA PHE A 35 -9.24 -1.93 -9.00
C PHE A 35 -10.24 -1.11 -8.16
N VAL A 36 -9.76 -0.17 -7.34
CA VAL A 36 -10.62 0.63 -6.47
C VAL A 36 -11.44 1.65 -7.27
N HIS A 37 -10.91 2.20 -8.38
CA HIS A 37 -11.73 3.00 -9.31
C HIS A 37 -12.83 2.15 -9.95
N GLY A 38 -12.51 0.95 -10.45
CA GLY A 38 -13.51 0.03 -10.99
C GLY A 38 -14.55 -0.40 -9.94
N TRP A 39 -14.14 -0.53 -8.67
CA TRP A 39 -15.07 -0.77 -7.56
C TRP A 39 -15.97 0.43 -7.30
N ASN A 40 -15.40 1.64 -7.23
CA ASN A 40 -16.13 2.90 -7.09
C ASN A 40 -17.19 3.03 -8.18
N ASP A 41 -16.80 2.89 -9.45
CA ASP A 41 -17.67 3.15 -10.59
C ASP A 41 -18.83 2.13 -10.65
N LYS A 42 -18.60 0.89 -10.22
CA LYS A 42 -19.66 -0.11 -10.05
C LYS A 42 -20.68 0.30 -8.99
N TRP A 43 -20.22 0.77 -7.84
CA TRP A 43 -21.11 1.17 -6.74
C TRP A 43 -21.87 2.45 -7.06
N VAL A 44 -21.22 3.43 -7.69
CA VAL A 44 -21.86 4.64 -8.21
C VAL A 44 -22.87 4.28 -9.30
N GLY A 45 -22.53 3.35 -10.20
CA GLY A 45 -23.38 2.95 -11.32
C GLY A 45 -24.68 2.23 -10.95
N TYR A 46 -24.81 1.71 -9.72
CA TYR A 46 -26.10 1.22 -9.23
C TYR A 46 -27.12 2.35 -9.00
N ASP A 47 -26.63 3.58 -8.80
CA ASP A 47 -27.44 4.78 -8.60
C ASP A 47 -28.49 4.68 -7.46
N GLU A 48 -28.18 3.90 -6.43
CA GLU A 48 -29.01 3.79 -5.23
C GLU A 48 -28.35 4.46 -4.03
N ARG A 49 -29.16 5.10 -3.19
CA ARG A 49 -28.72 5.77 -1.96
C ARG A 49 -27.89 4.86 -1.05
N PHE A 50 -28.22 3.57 -0.99
CA PHE A 50 -27.51 2.58 -0.20
C PHE A 50 -26.03 2.49 -0.57
N TRP A 51 -25.71 2.40 -1.87
CA TRP A 51 -24.34 2.25 -2.34
C TRP A 51 -23.49 3.51 -2.13
N TYR A 52 -24.08 4.70 -2.26
CA TYR A 52 -23.41 5.94 -1.90
C TYR A 52 -23.07 6.03 -0.40
N ILE A 53 -23.97 5.59 0.47
CA ILE A 53 -23.70 5.51 1.91
C ILE A 53 -22.60 4.47 2.19
N ALA A 54 -22.65 3.30 1.54
CA ALA A 54 -21.63 2.27 1.68
C ALA A 54 -20.24 2.79 1.23
N LEU A 55 -20.15 3.48 0.09
CA LEU A 55 -18.91 4.14 -0.38
C LEU A 55 -18.34 5.07 0.68
N PHE A 56 -19.18 5.94 1.24
CA PHE A 56 -18.76 6.89 2.25
C PHE A 56 -18.27 6.18 3.54
N VAL A 57 -19.02 5.19 4.02
CA VAL A 57 -18.67 4.44 5.23
C VAL A 57 -17.35 3.69 5.06
N VAL A 58 -17.14 3.00 3.93
CA VAL A 58 -15.87 2.31 3.66
C VAL A 58 -14.72 3.31 3.62
N SER A 59 -14.92 4.45 2.96
CA SER A 59 -13.88 5.48 2.85
C SER A 59 -13.52 6.07 4.22
N LEU A 60 -14.53 6.33 5.06
CA LEU A 60 -14.34 6.82 6.42
C LEU A 60 -13.56 5.81 7.27
N VAL A 61 -13.91 4.53 7.20
CA VAL A 61 -13.19 3.46 7.91
C VAL A 61 -11.74 3.40 7.46
N CYS A 62 -11.45 3.47 6.16
CA CYS A 62 -10.08 3.48 5.64
C CYS A 62 -9.25 4.67 6.17
N TYR A 63 -9.82 5.88 6.20
CA TYR A 63 -9.11 7.03 6.76
C TYR A 63 -8.90 6.92 8.28
N VAL A 64 -9.92 6.50 9.03
CA VAL A 64 -9.79 6.27 10.49
C VAL A 64 -8.72 5.22 10.76
N ALA A 65 -8.70 4.13 10.01
CA ALA A 65 -7.67 3.09 10.10
C ALA A 65 -6.28 3.64 9.76
N THR A 66 -6.16 4.52 8.76
CA THR A 66 -4.89 5.18 8.40
C THR A 66 -4.34 6.01 9.55
N PHE A 67 -5.17 6.86 10.18
CA PHE A 67 -4.75 7.66 11.33
C PHE A 67 -4.43 6.80 12.56
N PHE A 68 -5.28 5.82 12.86
CA PHE A 68 -5.04 4.89 13.97
C PHE A 68 -3.73 4.12 13.78
N PHE A 69 -3.48 3.60 12.58
CA PHE A 69 -2.27 2.85 12.28
C PHE A 69 -1.03 3.77 12.36
N SER A 70 -1.12 5.02 11.90
CA SER A 70 -0.03 5.99 12.06
C SER A 70 0.34 6.25 13.53
N ALA A 71 -0.65 6.28 14.44
CA ALA A 71 -0.41 6.42 15.87
C ALA A 71 0.33 5.20 16.44
N LEU A 72 -0.01 3.99 15.98
CA LEU A 72 0.74 2.78 16.33
C LEU A 72 2.18 2.83 15.80
N LEU A 73 2.39 3.39 14.61
CA LEU A 73 3.74 3.55 14.04
C LEU A 73 4.58 4.52 14.87
N PHE A 74 4.04 5.67 15.29
CA PHE A 74 4.73 6.54 16.24
C PHE A 74 5.04 5.82 17.56
N HIS A 75 4.10 5.04 18.08
CA HIS A 75 4.33 4.30 19.32
C HIS A 75 5.48 3.27 19.21
N TRP A 76 5.59 2.55 18.08
CA TRP A 76 6.60 1.51 17.91
C TRP A 76 7.91 1.97 17.32
N PHE A 77 7.91 3.01 16.49
CA PHE A 77 9.07 3.44 15.70
C PHE A 77 9.67 4.78 16.13
N THR A 78 9.06 5.48 17.10
CA THR A 78 9.59 6.73 17.68
C THR A 78 9.55 6.68 19.22
N PRO A 79 10.31 5.78 19.87
CA PRO A 79 10.37 5.69 21.32
C PRO A 79 10.95 6.96 21.97
N SER A 80 10.39 7.37 23.11
CA SER A 80 10.88 8.50 23.88
C SER A 80 12.32 8.29 24.35
N GLY A 81 13.17 9.30 24.16
CA GLY A 81 14.58 9.28 24.59
C GLY A 81 15.59 8.87 23.53
N GLN A 82 15.15 8.64 22.28
CA GLN A 82 16.01 8.39 21.12
C GLN A 82 15.67 9.39 19.99
N ASP A 83 16.68 9.81 19.23
CA ASP A 83 16.48 10.69 18.07
C ASP A 83 16.08 9.89 16.81
N CYS A 84 14.78 9.61 16.69
CA CYS A 84 14.19 8.87 15.58
C CYS A 84 13.66 9.79 14.47
N GLY A 85 14.48 10.76 14.05
CA GLY A 85 14.09 11.82 13.11
C GLY A 85 13.68 11.28 11.73
N LEU A 86 14.39 10.26 11.22
CA LEU A 86 14.08 9.63 9.94
C LEU A 86 12.70 8.94 9.97
N ASN A 87 12.43 8.15 11.01
CA ASN A 87 11.16 7.43 11.15
C ASN A 87 10.01 8.41 11.29
N THR A 88 10.18 9.43 12.14
CA THR A 88 9.23 10.55 12.28
C THR A 88 8.94 11.20 10.94
N PHE A 89 9.98 11.55 10.18
CA PHE A 89 9.84 12.19 8.87
C PHE A 89 9.05 11.32 7.89
N ILE A 90 9.35 10.02 7.79
CA ILE A 90 8.67 9.10 6.88
C ILE A 90 7.18 8.96 7.26
N ILE A 91 6.86 8.81 8.55
CA ILE A 91 5.46 8.70 9.01
C ILE A 91 4.70 10.00 8.74
N VAL A 92 5.28 11.16 9.10
CA VAL A 92 4.66 12.47 8.88
C VAL A 92 4.44 12.74 7.39
N MET A 93 5.42 12.47 6.54
CA MET A 93 5.27 12.66 5.09
C MET A 93 4.17 11.76 4.51
N THR A 94 4.06 10.52 4.98
CA THR A 94 2.99 9.61 4.57
C THR A 94 1.61 10.15 4.98
N LEU A 95 1.48 10.70 6.20
CA LEU A 95 0.25 11.36 6.65
C LEU A 95 -0.08 12.62 5.84
N VAL A 96 0.91 13.44 5.53
CA VAL A 96 0.73 14.62 4.68
C VAL A 96 0.20 14.21 3.31
N PHE A 97 0.77 13.18 2.67
CA PHE A 97 0.25 12.67 1.40
C PHE A 97 -1.17 12.12 1.52
N ALA A 98 -1.51 11.39 2.59
CA ALA A 98 -2.87 10.92 2.82
C ALA A 98 -3.89 12.06 2.91
N ILE A 99 -3.53 13.15 3.60
CA ILE A 99 -4.36 14.36 3.69
C ILE A 99 -4.46 15.06 2.33
N LEU A 100 -3.34 15.20 1.60
CA LEU A 100 -3.34 15.78 0.27
C LEU A 100 -4.23 15.00 -0.71
N PHE A 101 -4.20 13.66 -0.66
CA PHE A 101 -5.10 12.83 -1.46
C PHE A 101 -6.57 13.08 -1.11
N ALA A 102 -6.90 13.23 0.18
CA ALA A 102 -8.27 13.57 0.60
C ALA A 102 -8.71 14.95 0.06
N ILE A 103 -7.84 15.96 0.15
CA ILE A 103 -8.12 17.31 -0.34
C ILE A 103 -8.35 17.29 -1.86
N VAL A 104 -7.46 16.64 -2.61
CA VAL A 104 -7.57 16.56 -4.08
C VAL A 104 -8.82 15.79 -4.49
N ALA A 105 -9.16 14.69 -3.80
CA ALA A 105 -10.34 13.89 -4.10
C ALA A 105 -11.65 14.64 -3.84
N LEU A 106 -11.69 15.51 -2.82
CA LEU A 106 -12.85 16.34 -2.50
C LEU A 106 -12.88 17.66 -3.30
N HIS A 107 -11.82 17.99 -4.03
CA HIS A 107 -11.75 19.25 -4.76
C HIS A 107 -12.74 19.25 -5.93
N PRO A 108 -13.66 20.23 -6.00
CA PRO A 108 -14.77 20.21 -6.97
C PRO A 108 -14.31 20.29 -8.44
N ALA A 109 -13.10 20.80 -8.71
CA ALA A 109 -12.57 20.87 -10.07
C ALA A 109 -12.02 19.53 -10.60
N VAL A 110 -11.75 18.55 -9.74
CA VAL A 110 -11.05 17.30 -10.12
C VAL A 110 -12.03 16.15 -10.39
N ASN A 111 -13.30 16.28 -9.98
CA ASN A 111 -14.29 15.19 -10.01
C ASN A 111 -13.72 13.87 -9.44
N GLY A 112 -12.95 13.98 -8.35
CA GLY A 112 -12.33 12.85 -7.69
C GLY A 112 -13.35 12.00 -6.91
N SER A 113 -12.95 10.78 -6.54
CA SER A 113 -13.70 9.94 -5.60
C SER A 113 -12.91 9.71 -4.32
N ILE A 114 -13.61 9.79 -3.20
CA ILE A 114 -13.04 9.61 -1.86
C ILE A 114 -12.67 8.14 -1.57
N LEU A 115 -13.32 7.18 -2.22
CA LEU A 115 -13.04 5.76 -2.00
C LEU A 115 -11.62 5.38 -2.48
N PRO A 116 -11.23 5.59 -3.75
CA PRO A 116 -9.85 5.39 -4.20
C PRO A 116 -8.82 6.13 -3.34
N ALA A 117 -9.06 7.40 -3.01
CA ALA A 117 -8.13 8.20 -2.21
C ALA A 117 -7.92 7.61 -0.81
N SER A 118 -8.98 7.15 -0.15
CA SER A 118 -8.90 6.55 1.20
C SER A 118 -8.19 5.19 1.21
N VAL A 119 -8.47 4.32 0.24
CA VAL A 119 -7.84 2.98 0.16
C VAL A 119 -6.36 3.11 -0.17
N ILE A 120 -5.99 4.01 -1.08
CA ILE A 120 -4.60 4.27 -1.42
C ILE A 120 -3.85 4.89 -0.24
N SER A 121 -4.47 5.82 0.49
CA SER A 121 -3.87 6.38 1.72
C SER A 121 -3.57 5.29 2.76
N PHE A 122 -4.49 4.35 2.95
CA PHE A 122 -4.28 3.21 3.84
C PHE A 122 -3.16 2.28 3.36
N TYR A 123 -3.11 2.00 2.05
CA TYR A 123 -2.03 1.20 1.46
C TYR A 123 -0.65 1.89 1.59
N CYS A 124 -0.56 3.20 1.39
CA CYS A 124 0.67 3.96 1.62
C CYS A 124 1.12 3.86 3.09
N MET A 125 0.20 3.92 4.04
CA MET A 125 0.52 3.72 5.46
C MET A 125 1.01 2.29 5.74
N TYR A 126 0.43 1.28 5.09
CA TYR A 126 0.93 -0.09 5.14
C TYR A 126 2.34 -0.23 4.57
N LEU A 127 2.65 0.42 3.44
CA LEU A 127 4.01 0.44 2.87
C LEU A 127 5.01 1.16 3.80
N CYS A 128 4.60 2.26 4.42
CA CYS A 128 5.39 2.97 5.43
C CYS A 128 5.72 2.02 6.60
N TYR A 129 4.72 1.34 7.14
CA TYR A 129 4.90 0.32 8.17
C TYR A 129 5.84 -0.79 7.73
N SER A 130 5.67 -1.33 6.51
CA SER A 130 6.52 -2.41 6.00
C SER A 130 7.97 -1.99 5.84
N GLY A 131 8.22 -0.74 5.42
CA GLY A 131 9.57 -0.16 5.35
C GLY A 131 10.21 -0.03 6.73
N LEU A 132 9.50 0.56 7.70
CA LEU A 132 9.98 0.72 9.08
C LEU A 132 10.20 -0.63 9.78
N ALA A 133 9.31 -1.60 9.56
CA ALA A 133 9.45 -2.95 10.10
C ALA A 133 10.68 -3.71 9.55
N SER A 134 11.20 -3.28 8.39
CA SER A 134 12.40 -3.84 7.78
C SER A 134 13.71 -3.25 8.33
N GLU A 135 13.64 -2.26 9.22
CA GLU A 135 14.82 -1.71 9.88
C GLU A 135 15.56 -2.76 10.70
N PRO A 136 16.90 -2.69 10.79
CA PRO A 136 17.71 -3.64 11.54
C PRO A 136 17.23 -3.79 12.99
N ARG A 137 17.42 -4.99 13.57
CA ARG A 137 16.92 -5.29 14.93
C ARG A 137 17.66 -4.52 16.03
N ASP A 138 18.89 -4.14 15.74
CA ASP A 138 19.80 -3.34 16.55
C ASP A 138 19.55 -1.84 16.40
N TYR A 139 18.63 -1.42 15.52
CA TYR A 139 18.25 -0.03 15.43
C TYR A 139 17.33 0.36 16.59
N GLU A 140 17.79 1.28 17.44
CA GLU A 140 17.13 1.70 18.69
C GLU A 140 15.70 2.22 18.49
N CYS A 141 15.40 2.76 17.31
CA CYS A 141 14.08 3.25 16.97
C CYS A 141 13.10 2.15 16.59
N ASN A 142 13.55 0.93 16.23
CA ASN A 142 12.66 -0.17 15.88
C ASN A 142 12.22 -0.97 17.12
N GLY A 143 11.22 -0.44 17.83
CA GLY A 143 10.62 -1.06 19.02
C GLY A 143 9.72 -2.27 18.73
N LEU A 144 9.43 -2.57 17.46
CA LEU A 144 8.50 -3.62 17.05
C LEU A 144 8.92 -5.00 17.57
N HIS A 145 10.24 -5.25 17.61
CA HIS A 145 10.82 -6.50 18.07
C HIS A 145 10.59 -6.78 19.55
N LYS A 146 10.36 -5.75 20.37
CA LYS A 146 9.99 -5.90 21.79
C LYS A 146 8.55 -6.37 21.96
N HIS A 147 7.70 -6.20 20.93
CA HIS A 147 6.26 -6.39 21.05
C HIS A 147 5.66 -7.58 20.26
N SER A 148 6.25 -8.14 19.19
CA SER A 148 5.80 -9.47 18.69
C SER A 148 6.56 -10.09 17.51
N LYS A 149 6.64 -11.43 17.48
CA LYS A 149 6.85 -12.24 16.25
C LYS A 149 5.59 -12.31 15.35
N ALA A 150 4.38 -12.11 15.89
CA ALA A 150 3.12 -12.26 15.15
C ALA A 150 2.84 -11.11 14.15
N VAL A 151 3.40 -9.94 14.43
CA VAL A 151 3.26 -8.73 13.59
C VAL A 151 4.06 -8.87 12.29
N SER A 152 5.18 -9.61 12.33
CA SER A 152 5.93 -9.99 11.12
C SER A 152 5.13 -10.96 10.23
N THR A 153 4.53 -12.01 10.80
CA THR A 153 3.74 -13.00 10.03
C THR A 153 2.52 -12.38 9.36
N SER A 154 1.80 -11.48 10.05
CA SER A 154 0.65 -10.79 9.48
C SER A 154 1.06 -9.86 8.33
N SER A 155 2.13 -9.08 8.49
CA SER A 155 2.64 -8.22 7.42
C SER A 155 3.02 -8.98 6.15
N LEU A 156 3.68 -10.13 6.31
CA LEU A 156 4.04 -11.04 5.22
C LEU A 156 2.81 -11.65 4.54
N ALA A 157 1.80 -12.06 5.33
CA ALA A 157 0.56 -12.60 4.80
C ALA A 157 -0.21 -11.56 3.97
N PHE A 158 -0.33 -10.32 4.46
CA PHE A 158 -0.96 -9.23 3.71
C PHE A 158 -0.18 -8.88 2.44
N GLY A 159 1.16 -8.86 2.50
CA GLY A 159 2.01 -8.62 1.33
C GLY A 159 1.89 -9.72 0.27
N LEU A 160 1.83 -10.98 0.71
CA LEU A 160 1.62 -12.12 -0.19
C LEU A 160 0.23 -12.08 -0.83
N LEU A 161 -0.80 -11.82 -0.03
CA LEU A 161 -2.19 -11.74 -0.52
C LEU A 161 -2.35 -10.62 -1.56
N THR A 162 -1.84 -9.43 -1.26
CA THR A 162 -1.88 -8.28 -2.19
C THR A 162 -1.14 -8.59 -3.48
N THR A 163 0.03 -9.22 -3.40
CA THR A 163 0.81 -9.70 -4.56
C THR A 163 0.02 -10.70 -5.42
N VAL A 164 -0.60 -11.70 -4.80
CA VAL A 164 -1.40 -12.69 -5.53
C VAL A 164 -2.59 -12.02 -6.22
N LEU A 165 -3.31 -11.17 -5.50
CA LEU A 165 -4.46 -10.44 -6.05
C LEU A 165 -4.03 -9.51 -7.19
N SER A 166 -2.91 -8.80 -7.07
CA SER A 166 -2.43 -7.91 -8.13
C SER A 166 -2.01 -8.67 -9.38
N VAL A 167 -1.35 -9.82 -9.24
CA VAL A 167 -0.94 -10.66 -10.36
C VAL A 167 -2.17 -11.26 -11.06
N VAL A 168 -3.12 -11.80 -10.30
CA VAL A 168 -4.38 -12.34 -10.85
C VAL A 168 -5.17 -11.24 -11.56
N TYR A 169 -5.33 -10.07 -10.94
CA TYR A 169 -6.03 -8.94 -11.54
C TYR A 169 -5.36 -8.47 -12.83
N SER A 170 -4.03 -8.37 -12.85
CA SER A 170 -3.27 -8.04 -14.06
C SER A 170 -3.49 -9.05 -15.18
N ALA A 171 -3.45 -10.35 -14.86
CA ALA A 171 -3.65 -11.42 -15.82
C ALA A 171 -5.08 -11.40 -16.39
N VAL A 172 -6.09 -11.22 -15.55
CA VAL A 172 -7.49 -11.12 -15.98
C VAL A 172 -7.70 -9.88 -16.85
N ARG A 173 -7.14 -8.73 -16.46
CA ARG A 173 -7.28 -7.49 -17.23
C ARG A 173 -6.55 -7.54 -18.58
N ALA A 174 -5.34 -8.09 -18.61
CA ALA A 174 -4.61 -8.34 -19.84
C ALA A 174 -5.36 -9.33 -20.75
N GLY A 175 -5.93 -10.39 -20.18
CA GLY A 175 -6.73 -11.38 -20.91
C GLY A 175 -8.07 -10.85 -21.41
N SER A 176 -8.70 -9.91 -20.69
CA SER A 176 -9.91 -9.23 -21.16
C SER A 176 -9.63 -8.20 -22.26
N SER A 177 -8.38 -7.80 -22.46
CA SER A 177 -8.00 -6.84 -23.50
C SER A 177 -7.85 -7.51 -24.88
N THR A 178 -7.70 -8.83 -24.96
CA THR A 178 -7.60 -9.57 -26.24
C THR A 178 -8.95 -9.78 -26.92
N THR A 179 -10.07 -9.49 -26.25
CA THR A 179 -11.41 -9.44 -26.88
C THR A 179 -11.54 -8.28 -27.89
N LEU A 180 -10.59 -7.34 -27.92
CA LEU A 180 -10.48 -6.30 -28.95
C LEU A 180 -9.76 -6.76 -30.23
N LEU A 181 -9.21 -7.98 -30.27
CA LEU A 181 -8.55 -8.56 -31.46
C LEU A 181 -9.42 -9.58 -32.21
N SER A 182 -10.68 -9.82 -31.78
CA SER A 182 -11.64 -10.46 -32.67
C SER A 182 -12.07 -9.45 -33.74
N SER A 183 -11.56 -9.63 -34.95
CA SER A 183 -11.94 -8.89 -36.16
C SER A 183 -13.47 -8.82 -36.32
N PRO A 184 -14.06 -7.70 -36.77
CA PRO A 184 -15.47 -7.69 -37.16
C PRO A 184 -15.69 -8.58 -38.40
N PRO A 185 -16.93 -9.06 -38.63
CA PRO A 185 -17.28 -9.97 -39.72
C PRO A 185 -17.09 -9.37 -41.12
#